data_AF-A0A935F339-F1
#
_entry.id   AF-A0A935F339-F1
#
_cell.length_a   1.000
_cell.length_b   1.000
_cell.length_c   1.000
_cell.angle_alpha   90.00
_cell.angle_beta   90.00
_cell.angle_gamma   90.00
#
_symmetry.space_group_name_H-M   'P 1'
#
loop_
_entity.id
_entity.type
_entity.pdbx_description
1 polymer ?
#
loop_
_entity_poly.entity_id
_entity_poly.type
_entity_poly.pdbx_seq_one_letter_code
_entity_poly.pdbx_strand_id
1 'polypeptide(L)'
;MIAVAMTSVATLLPPAEGGVRPHPRRGTARLPHFARIVLARIHILVRYLAESLRLSQDHRLRLRLADLADTKRAQTTTDGPAVLLDRSRSELAEIIGLSRQMLNRRLKRLEEEGWVEFAQRRVRVLDAGGLRATAAGSLARER
;
A
#
# COMPACT_ATOMS: atom_id res chain seq x y z
N MET A 1 -14.85 11.84 -17.07
CA MET A 1 -15.19 11.24 -15.76
C MET A 1 -16.14 12.19 -15.05
N ILE A 2 -17.40 11.81 -14.87
CA ILE A 2 -18.45 12.68 -14.32
C ILE A 2 -18.54 12.41 -12.81
N ALA A 3 -18.46 13.44 -11.98
CA ALA A 3 -18.74 13.33 -10.55
C ALA A 3 -20.26 13.59 -10.35
N VAL A 4 -20.95 12.65 -9.70
CA VAL A 4 -22.40 12.74 -9.45
C VAL A 4 -22.62 12.88 -7.94
N ALA A 5 -23.37 13.89 -7.53
CA ALA A 5 -23.74 14.07 -6.13
C ALA A 5 -24.89 13.13 -5.77
N MET A 6 -24.64 12.19 -4.86
CA MET A 6 -25.66 11.25 -4.35
C MET A 6 -26.44 11.82 -3.15
N THR A 7 -25.98 12.94 -2.60
CA THR A 7 -26.54 13.66 -1.43
C THR A 7 -26.23 15.16 -1.54
N SER A 8 -26.90 16.00 -0.74
CA SER A 8 -26.64 17.44 -0.71
C SER A 8 -25.22 17.74 -0.21
N VAL A 9 -24.38 18.31 -1.07
CA VAL A 9 -22.95 18.58 -0.81
C VAL A 9 -22.56 19.94 -1.37
N ALA A 10 -21.87 20.75 -0.56
CA ALA A 10 -21.19 21.95 -1.02
C ALA A 10 -19.85 21.57 -1.66
N THR A 11 -19.69 21.84 -2.96
CA THR A 11 -18.48 21.49 -3.72
C THR A 11 -17.66 22.74 -4.01
N LEU A 12 -16.41 22.77 -3.54
CA LEU A 12 -15.44 23.78 -3.94
C LEU A 12 -14.74 23.32 -5.23
N LEU A 13 -15.07 23.91 -6.36
CA LEU A 13 -14.42 23.63 -7.64
C LEU A 13 -13.22 24.58 -7.82
N PRO A 14 -11.97 24.08 -7.84
CA PRO A 14 -10.84 24.93 -8.20
C PRO A 14 -10.97 25.35 -9.69
N PRO A 15 -10.54 26.57 -10.05
CA PRO A 15 -10.55 27.03 -11.44
C PRO A 15 -9.72 26.09 -12.32
N ALA A 16 -10.27 25.70 -13.48
CA ALA A 16 -9.66 24.74 -14.40
C ALA A 16 -8.41 25.33 -15.10
N GLU A 17 -8.42 26.64 -15.34
CA GLU A 17 -7.32 27.40 -15.93
C GLU A 17 -6.67 28.26 -14.85
N GLY A 18 -5.36 28.10 -14.67
CA GLY A 18 -4.62 28.69 -13.56
C GLY A 18 -4.55 27.72 -12.38
N GLY A 19 -3.77 26.64 -12.55
CA GLY A 19 -3.53 25.63 -11.52
C GLY A 19 -3.27 26.27 -10.16
N VAL A 20 -3.67 25.58 -9.09
CA VAL A 20 -3.55 26.00 -7.69
C VAL A 20 -2.14 26.52 -7.44
N ARG A 21 -1.91 27.82 -7.66
CA ARG A 21 -0.64 28.45 -7.37
C ARG A 21 -0.59 28.49 -5.86
N PRO A 22 0.32 27.75 -5.21
CA PRO A 22 0.46 27.86 -3.78
C PRO A 22 0.76 29.33 -3.49
N HIS A 23 -0.14 29.97 -2.74
CA HIS A 23 0.03 31.37 -2.38
C HIS A 23 1.35 31.50 -1.61
N PRO A 24 2.33 32.32 -2.07
CA PRO A 24 3.72 32.29 -1.59
C PRO A 24 3.89 32.68 -0.11
N ARG A 25 2.82 33.10 0.57
CA ARG A 25 2.84 33.53 1.98
C ARG A 25 2.10 32.62 2.96
N ARG A 26 1.50 31.50 2.52
CA ARG A 26 0.85 30.53 3.43
C ARG A 26 1.32 29.12 3.10
N GLY A 27 2.17 28.61 3.98
CA GLY A 27 3.05 27.47 3.77
C GLY A 27 2.41 26.16 3.36
N THR A 28 3.32 25.23 3.11
CA THR A 28 3.24 23.83 2.65
C THR A 28 2.22 22.91 3.37
N ALA A 29 1.38 23.43 4.27
CA ALA A 29 0.42 22.69 5.09
C ALA A 29 -0.74 22.05 4.30
N ARG A 30 -1.06 22.51 3.09
CA ARG A 30 -2.14 21.94 2.24
C ARG A 30 -1.69 20.81 1.30
N LEU A 31 -0.41 20.77 0.97
CA LEU A 31 0.21 19.72 0.15
C LEU A 31 -0.03 18.30 0.68
N PRO A 32 0.10 18.00 2.00
CA PRO A 32 -0.11 16.64 2.50
C PRO A 32 -1.55 16.18 2.34
N HIS A 33 -2.55 17.06 2.47
CA HIS A 33 -3.96 16.68 2.32
C HIS A 33 -4.31 16.39 0.87
N PHE A 34 -3.85 17.24 -0.05
CA PHE A 34 -4.00 17.00 -1.48
C PHE A 34 -3.29 15.70 -1.90
N ALA A 35 -2.04 15.50 -1.45
CA ALA A 35 -1.29 14.27 -1.69
C ALA A 35 -2.06 13.04 -1.16
N ARG A 36 -2.70 13.12 0.01
CA ARG A 36 -3.50 12.02 0.57
C ARG A 36 -4.72 11.67 -0.29
N ILE A 37 -5.41 12.68 -0.81
CA ILE A 37 -6.55 12.50 -1.73
C ILE A 37 -6.10 11.86 -3.04
N VAL A 38 -4.99 12.36 -3.60
CA VAL A 38 -4.39 11.81 -4.82
C VAL A 38 -3.94 10.36 -4.62
N LEU A 39 -3.25 10.06 -3.51
CA LEU A 39 -2.84 8.69 -3.17
C LEU A 39 -4.04 7.76 -2.99
N ALA A 40 -5.09 8.21 -2.30
CA ALA A 40 -6.32 7.43 -2.14
C ALA A 40 -6.98 7.13 -3.50
N ARG A 41 -6.97 8.10 -4.42
CA ARG A 41 -7.50 7.92 -5.78
C ARG A 41 -6.66 6.94 -6.59
N ILE A 42 -5.33 7.06 -6.54
CA ILE A 42 -4.40 6.13 -7.20
C ILE A 42 -4.59 4.71 -6.67
N HIS A 43 -4.75 4.54 -5.35
CA HIS A 43 -4.96 3.23 -4.73
C HIS A 43 -6.24 2.54 -5.21
N ILE A 44 -7.34 3.28 -5.34
CA ILE A 44 -8.60 2.77 -5.90
C ILE A 44 -8.42 2.31 -7.35
N LEU A 45 -7.70 3.09 -8.17
CA LEU A 45 -7.44 2.75 -9.57
C LEU A 45 -6.53 1.52 -9.67
N VAL A 46 -5.48 1.42 -8.86
CA VAL A 46 -4.60 0.25 -8.80
C VAL A 46 -5.36 -1.01 -8.36
N ARG A 47 -6.30 -0.88 -7.42
CA ARG A 47 -7.17 -2.00 -7.03
C ARG A 47 -8.04 -2.48 -8.19
N TYR A 48 -8.68 -1.55 -8.89
CA TYR A 48 -9.51 -1.85 -10.07
C TYR A 48 -8.68 -2.45 -11.21
N LEU A 49 -7.48 -1.92 -11.45
CA LEU A 49 -6.51 -2.46 -12.39
C LEU A 49 -6.07 -3.87 -11.98
N ALA A 50 -5.83 -4.13 -10.70
CA ALA A 50 -5.42 -5.47 -10.26
C ALA A 50 -6.54 -6.51 -10.30
N GLU A 51 -7.79 -6.07 -10.13
CA GLU A 51 -9.00 -6.87 -10.37
C GLU A 51 -9.16 -7.16 -11.87
N SER A 52 -8.93 -6.15 -12.72
CA SER A 52 -8.88 -6.28 -14.19
C SER A 52 -7.72 -7.15 -14.68
N LEU A 53 -6.57 -7.09 -13.99
CA LEU A 53 -5.32 -7.76 -14.34
C LEU A 53 -5.09 -9.04 -13.53
N ARG A 54 -6.14 -9.75 -13.08
CA ARG A 54 -6.05 -11.09 -12.46
C ARG A 54 -4.94 -11.31 -11.40
N LEU A 55 -4.37 -10.27 -10.79
CA LEU A 55 -3.31 -10.45 -9.81
C LEU A 55 -3.96 -10.98 -8.55
N SER A 56 -3.68 -12.24 -8.23
CA SER A 56 -4.11 -12.88 -7.00
C SER A 56 -3.78 -11.99 -5.81
N GLN A 57 -4.71 -11.86 -4.85
CA GLN A 57 -4.52 -11.03 -3.65
C GLN A 57 -3.24 -11.40 -2.88
N ASP A 58 -2.80 -12.64 -3.03
CA ASP A 58 -1.57 -13.16 -2.44
C ASP A 58 -0.31 -12.59 -3.10
N HIS A 59 -0.32 -12.48 -4.43
CA HIS A 59 0.74 -11.83 -5.21
C HIS A 59 0.88 -10.35 -4.81
N ARG A 60 -0.25 -9.64 -4.69
CA ARG A 60 -0.25 -8.24 -4.25
C ARG A 60 0.30 -8.06 -2.84
N LEU A 61 -0.09 -8.94 -1.92
CA LEU A 61 0.41 -8.91 -0.56
C LEU A 61 1.92 -9.05 -0.52
N ARG A 62 2.48 -10.02 -1.25
CA ARG A 62 3.93 -10.25 -1.30
C ARG A 62 4.69 -9.03 -1.85
N LEU A 63 4.26 -8.48 -2.99
CA LEU A 63 4.91 -7.29 -3.56
C LEU A 63 4.86 -6.10 -2.60
N ARG A 64 3.70 -5.85 -1.98
CA ARG A 64 3.55 -4.69 -1.08
C ARG A 64 4.36 -4.82 0.20
N LEU A 65 4.49 -6.03 0.76
CA LEU A 65 5.37 -6.25 1.91
C LEU A 65 6.84 -6.02 1.55
N ALA A 66 7.28 -6.47 0.37
CA ALA A 66 8.64 -6.21 -0.12
C ALA A 66 8.92 -4.72 -0.32
N ASP A 67 7.98 -3.99 -0.93
CA ASP A 67 8.12 -2.53 -1.13
C ASP A 67 8.18 -1.75 0.18
N LEU A 68 7.37 -2.14 1.17
CA LEU A 68 7.39 -1.54 2.50
C LEU A 68 8.71 -1.82 3.23
N ALA A 69 9.26 -3.04 3.08
CA ALA A 69 10.54 -3.41 3.65
C ALA A 69 11.68 -2.59 3.04
N ASP A 70 11.71 -2.42 1.72
CA ASP A 70 12.75 -1.61 1.06
C ASP A 70 12.64 -0.13 1.39
N THR A 71 11.42 0.41 1.43
CA THR A 71 11.19 1.80 1.83
C THR A 71 11.71 2.03 3.26
N LYS A 72 11.48 1.07 4.16
CA LYS A 72 11.96 1.15 5.54
C LYS A 72 13.47 0.95 5.63
N ARG A 73 14.06 0.05 4.85
CA ARG A 73 15.52 -0.12 4.77
C ARG A 73 16.21 1.15 4.28
N ALA A 74 15.67 1.83 3.27
CA ALA A 74 16.21 3.11 2.80
C ALA A 74 16.20 4.21 3.89
N GLN A 75 15.34 4.08 4.90
CA GLN A 75 15.19 5.02 6.01
C GLN A 75 15.97 4.61 7.27
N THR A 76 16.56 3.40 7.30
CA THR A 76 17.19 2.85 8.50
C THR A 76 18.52 2.21 8.14
N THR A 77 19.60 2.55 8.85
CA THR A 77 20.90 1.85 8.73
C THR A 77 20.84 0.50 9.43
N THR A 78 19.90 -0.35 9.03
CA THR A 78 19.81 -1.73 9.52
C THR A 78 20.63 -2.60 8.58
N ASP A 79 21.68 -3.21 9.13
CA ASP A 79 22.46 -4.22 8.41
C ASP A 79 21.72 -5.56 8.44
N GLY A 80 21.43 -6.11 7.27
CA GLY A 80 20.80 -7.43 7.09
C GLY A 80 19.51 -7.45 6.24
N PRO A 81 19.09 -8.65 5.79
CA PRO A 81 17.94 -8.81 4.90
C PRO A 81 16.60 -8.57 5.61
N ALA A 82 16.55 -8.74 6.93
CA ALA A 82 15.31 -8.66 7.68
C ALA A 82 14.97 -7.22 8.12
N VAL A 83 13.74 -6.78 7.85
CA VAL A 83 13.26 -5.42 8.15
C VAL A 83 11.98 -5.48 9.00
N LEU A 84 11.99 -4.79 10.14
CA LEU A 84 10.80 -4.63 10.97
C LEU A 84 9.92 -3.50 10.42
N LEU A 85 8.68 -3.83 10.08
CA LEU A 85 7.69 -2.82 9.71
C LEU A 85 7.05 -2.25 10.97
N ASP A 86 7.19 -0.95 11.19
CA ASP A 86 6.61 -0.22 12.34
C ASP A 86 5.09 0.01 12.24
N ARG A 87 4.41 -0.82 11.45
CA ARG A 87 2.97 -0.71 11.17
C ARG A 87 2.22 -1.84 11.83
N SER A 88 1.04 -1.51 12.36
CA SER A 88 0.12 -2.51 12.90
C SER A 88 -0.48 -3.36 11.79
N ARG A 89 -0.96 -4.57 12.13
CA ARG A 89 -1.69 -5.42 11.17
C ARG A 89 -2.94 -4.74 10.60
N SER A 90 -3.60 -3.87 11.37
CA SER A 90 -4.76 -3.12 10.89
C SER A 90 -4.37 -2.08 9.84
N GLU A 91 -3.30 -1.32 10.07
CA GLU A 91 -2.76 -0.39 9.07
C GLU A 91 -2.26 -1.14 7.83
N LEU A 92 -1.60 -2.29 7.99
CA LEU A 92 -1.17 -3.11 6.86
C LEU A 92 -2.38 -3.59 6.03
N ALA A 93 -3.49 -3.95 6.68
CA ALA A 93 -4.70 -4.39 6.00
C ALA A 93 -5.28 -3.26 5.13
N GLU A 94 -5.31 -2.03 5.67
CA GLU A 94 -5.73 -0.84 4.94
C GLU A 94 -4.79 -0.51 3.76
N ILE A 95 -3.47 -0.53 3.99
CA ILE A 95 -2.46 -0.24 2.96
C ILE A 95 -2.52 -1.23 1.79
N ILE A 96 -2.76 -2.51 2.10
CA ILE A 96 -2.81 -3.59 1.11
C ILE A 96 -4.23 -3.70 0.50
N GLY A 97 -5.24 -3.11 1.13
CA GLY A 97 -6.64 -3.16 0.68
C GLY A 97 -7.28 -4.52 0.92
N LEU A 98 -6.92 -5.19 2.01
CA LEU A 98 -7.50 -6.47 2.44
C LEU A 98 -8.30 -6.29 3.73
N SER A 99 -9.28 -7.17 3.96
CA SER A 99 -9.87 -7.26 5.29
C SER A 99 -8.84 -7.79 6.29
N ARG A 100 -8.97 -7.42 7.57
CA ARG A 100 -8.06 -7.87 8.64
C ARG A 100 -7.99 -9.40 8.76
N GLN A 101 -9.12 -10.08 8.57
CA GLN A 101 -9.20 -11.54 8.61
C GLN A 101 -8.45 -12.18 7.45
N MET A 102 -8.58 -11.62 6.25
CA MET A 102 -7.87 -12.07 5.05
C MET A 102 -6.37 -11.81 5.13
N LEU A 103 -5.97 -10.66 5.67
CA LEU A 103 -4.57 -10.36 5.91
C LEU A 103 -3.96 -11.34 6.92
N ASN A 104 -4.60 -11.55 8.07
CA ASN A 104 -4.07 -12.44 9.11
C ASN A 104 -3.90 -13.88 8.59
N ARG A 105 -4.86 -14.41 7.83
CA ARG A 105 -4.76 -15.73 7.21
C ARG A 105 -3.56 -15.84 6.27
N ARG A 106 -3.33 -14.82 5.45
CA ARG A 106 -2.22 -14.82 4.48
C ARG A 106 -0.87 -14.57 5.13
N LEU A 107 -0.79 -13.66 6.10
CA LEU A 107 0.44 -13.43 6.86
C LEU A 107 0.84 -14.69 7.65
N LYS A 108 -0.13 -15.44 8.20
CA LYS A 108 0.16 -16.73 8.84
C LYS A 108 0.77 -17.73 7.85
N ARG A 109 0.23 -17.82 6.64
CA ARG A 109 0.81 -18.65 5.57
C ARG A 109 2.23 -18.20 5.21
N LEU A 110 2.46 -16.90 5.07
CA LEU A 110 3.80 -16.37 4.78
C LEU A 110 4.79 -16.62 5.93
N GLU A 111 4.32 -16.67 7.17
CA GLU A 111 5.12 -17.05 8.34
C GLU A 111 5.46 -18.53 8.31
N GLU A 112 4.50 -19.40 8.01
CA GLU A 112 4.72 -20.84 7.81
C GLU A 112 5.70 -21.12 6.64
N GLU A 113 5.68 -20.27 5.61
CA GLU A 113 6.62 -20.30 4.48
C GLU A 113 8.00 -19.69 4.80
N GLY A 114 8.20 -19.11 5.99
CA GLY A 114 9.48 -18.54 6.42
C GLY A 114 9.82 -17.18 5.80
N TRP A 115 8.84 -16.47 5.25
CA TRP A 115 9.03 -15.18 4.57
C TRP A 115 8.88 -13.98 5.52
N VAL A 116 8.06 -14.13 6.55
CA VAL A 116 7.78 -13.09 7.54
C VAL A 116 7.73 -13.68 8.95
N GLU A 117 8.02 -12.87 9.95
CA GLU A 117 7.86 -13.23 11.36
C GLU A 117 7.00 -12.20 12.08
N PHE A 118 6.28 -12.65 13.11
CA PHE A 118 5.54 -11.74 13.98
C PHE A 118 6.30 -11.39 15.26
N ALA A 119 6.75 -10.13 15.34
CA ALA A 119 7.30 -9.56 16.57
C ALA A 119 6.25 -8.65 17.23
N GLN A 120 5.65 -9.06 18.35
CA GLN A 120 4.83 -8.24 19.25
C GLN A 120 3.95 -7.18 18.55
N ARG A 121 3.02 -7.64 17.69
CA ARG A 121 2.04 -6.82 16.90
C ARG A 121 2.58 -6.17 15.62
N ARG A 122 3.86 -6.31 15.32
CA ARG A 122 4.52 -5.85 14.08
C ARG A 122 4.86 -7.03 13.18
N VAL A 123 5.13 -6.74 11.91
CA VAL A 123 5.54 -7.73 10.91
C VAL A 123 7.01 -7.48 10.60
N ARG A 124 7.83 -8.52 10.75
CA ARG A 124 9.22 -8.53 10.31
C ARG A 124 9.27 -9.25 8.97
N VAL A 125 9.73 -8.56 7.93
CA VAL A 125 9.97 -9.18 6.62
C VAL A 125 11.39 -9.75 6.66
N LEU A 126 11.56 -11.03 6.40
CA LEU A 126 12.88 -11.69 6.52
C LEU A 126 13.74 -11.50 5.28
N ASP A 127 13.14 -11.61 4.10
CA ASP A 127 13.78 -11.38 2.82
C ASP A 127 12.82 -10.76 1.80
N ALA A 128 13.04 -9.48 1.49
CA ALA A 128 12.26 -8.75 0.50
C ALA A 128 12.52 -9.23 -0.95
N GLY A 129 13.72 -9.72 -1.25
CA GLY A 129 14.09 -10.23 -2.58
C GLY A 129 13.37 -11.54 -2.88
N GLY A 130 13.45 -12.50 -1.96
CA GLY A 130 12.74 -13.78 -2.05
C GLY A 130 11.21 -13.64 -2.06
N LEU A 131 10.64 -12.66 -1.33
CA LEU A 131 9.21 -12.35 -1.42
C LEU A 131 8.76 -11.95 -2.84
N ARG A 132 9.59 -11.19 -3.56
CA ARG A 132 9.28 -10.80 -4.95
C ARG A 132 9.43 -11.97 -5.91
N ALA A 133 10.47 -12.78 -5.73
CA ALA A 133 10.68 -13.97 -6.55
C ALA A 133 9.53 -14.98 -6.40
N THR A 134 9.05 -15.20 -5.17
CA THR A 134 7.89 -16.08 -4.92
C THR A 134 6.58 -15.48 -5.41
N ALA A 135 6.43 -14.16 -5.40
CA ALA A 135 5.28 -13.49 -6.04
C ALA A 135 5.26 -13.81 -7.55
N ALA A 136 6.39 -13.72 -8.25
CA ALA A 136 6.48 -14.09 -9.67
C ALA A 136 6.17 -15.59 -9.89
N GLY A 137 6.65 -16.47 -9.00
CA GLY A 137 6.37 -17.91 -9.04
C GLY A 137 4.92 -18.30 -8.72
N SER A 138 4.20 -17.52 -7.91
CA SER A 138 2.78 -17.77 -7.60
C SER A 138 1.86 -17.46 -8.78
N LEU A 139 2.23 -16.50 -9.64
CA LEU A 139 1.50 -16.21 -10.88
C LEU A 139 1.55 -17.36 -11.90
N ALA A 140 2.62 -18.17 -11.87
CA ALA A 140 2.79 -19.29 -12.78
C ALA A 140 2.00 -20.54 -12.35
N ARG A 141 1.69 -20.70 -11.06
CA ARG A 141 0.94 -21.85 -10.50
C ARG A 141 -0.59 -21.70 -10.53
N GLU A 142 -1.09 -20.49 -10.79
CA GLU A 142 -2.53 -20.17 -10.80
C GLU A 142 -3.07 -20.06 -12.24
N ARG A 143 -2.30 -20.57 -13.22
CA ARG A 143 -2.67 -20.80 -14.63
C ARG A 143 -2.88 -22.28 -14.88
#